data_AF-A0A497JSI7-F1
#
_entry.id   AF-A0A497JSI7-F1
#
_cell.length_a   1.000
_cell.length_b   1.000
_cell.length_c   1.000
_cell.angle_alpha   90.00
_cell.angle_beta   90.00
_cell.angle_gamma   90.00
#
_symmetry.space_group_name_H-M   'P 1'
#
loop_
_entity.id
_entity.type
_entity.pdbx_description
1 polymer ?
#
loop_
_entity_poly.entity_id
_entity_poly.type
_entity_poly.pdbx_seq_one_letter_code
_entity_poly.pdbx_strand_id
1 'polypeptide(L)' 'MGERYTTARITREGEHFEILVKPQKALDFRLGKKSPISEILVAETIYTDANKGTKPS' A
#
# COMPACT_ATOMS: atom_id res chain seq x y z
N MET A 1 -10.13 -2.33 18.84
CA MET A 1 -9.84 -3.10 17.60
C MET A 1 -9.00 -2.23 16.70
N GLY A 2 -7.68 -2.44 16.63
CA GLY A 2 -6.80 -1.65 15.76
C GLY A 2 -7.17 -1.87 14.29
N GLU A 3 -7.22 -0.81 13.50
CA GLU A 3 -7.37 -0.91 12.05
C GLU A 3 -6.29 -1.85 11.52
N ARG A 4 -6.70 -2.98 10.92
CA ARG A 4 -5.75 -3.91 10.29
C ARG A 4 -5.35 -3.34 8.94
N TYR A 5 -4.07 -3.00 8.80
CA TYR A 5 -3.46 -2.59 7.54
C TYR A 5 -2.88 -3.80 6.82
N THR A 6 -2.72 -3.73 5.51
CA THR A 6 -1.97 -4.72 4.73
C THR A 6 -0.98 -4.02 3.80
N THR A 7 0.07 -4.73 3.43
CA THR A 7 1.09 -4.22 2.53
C THR A 7 0.78 -4.70 1.12
N ALA A 8 0.68 -3.77 0.17
CA ALA A 8 0.72 -4.11 -1.25
C ALA A 8 2.15 -3.93 -1.76
N ARG A 9 2.68 -4.96 -2.43
CA ARG A 9 4.05 -4.99 -2.96
C ARG A 9 4.02 -5.07 -4.48
N ILE A 10 4.92 -4.33 -5.13
CA ILE A 10 5.25 -4.45 -6.54
C ILE A 10 6.77 -4.56 -6.70
N THR A 11 7.22 -5.39 -7.64
CA THR A 11 8.64 -5.49 -8.01
C THR A 11 8.80 -4.95 -9.41
N ARG A 12 9.71 -3.99 -9.60
CA ARG A 12 10.01 -3.40 -10.91
C ARG A 12 11.51 -3.15 -11.01
N GLU A 13 12.10 -3.57 -12.13
CA GLU A 13 13.53 -3.35 -12.44
C GLU A 13 14.50 -3.89 -11.35
N GLY A 14 14.09 -4.95 -10.64
CA GLY A 14 14.88 -5.56 -9.56
C GLY A 14 14.67 -4.91 -8.19
N GLU A 15 13.91 -3.82 -8.12
CA GLU A 15 13.57 -3.13 -6.87
C GLU A 15 12.17 -3.50 -6.37
N HIS A 16 12.03 -3.57 -5.05
CA HIS A 16 10.76 -3.81 -4.37
C HIS A 16 10.18 -2.48 -3.87
N PHE A 17 8.91 -2.26 -4.17
CA PHE A 17 8.15 -1.12 -3.67
C PHE A 17 6.92 -1.62 -2.93
N GLU A 18 6.67 -1.02 -1.79
CA GLU A 18 5.64 -1.39 -0.84
C GLU A 18 4.84 -0.17 -0.43
N ILE A 19 3.54 -0.35 -0.30
CA ILE A 19 2.62 0.67 0.22
C ILE A 19 1.73 0.04 1.28
N LEU A 20 1.41 0.81 2.32
CA LEU A 20 0.44 0.42 3.34
C LEU A 20 -0.96 0.82 2.87
N VAL A 21 -1.85 -0.16 2.80
CA VAL A 21 -3.23 0.01 2.34
C VAL A 21 -4.23 -0.56 3.32
N LYS A 22 -5.44 -0.02 3.29
CA LYS A 22 -6.60 -0.58 3.99
C LYS A 22 -7.12 -1.78 3.19
N PRO A 23 -7.11 -3.02 3.74
CA PRO A 23 -7.39 -4.24 2.97
C PRO A 23 -8.71 -4.20 2.19
N GLN A 24 -9.78 -3.74 2.85
CA GLN A 24 -11.11 -3.71 2.24
C GLN A 24 -11.19 -2.72 1.08
N LYS A 25 -10.67 -1.50 1.28
CA LYS A 25 -10.68 -0.46 0.23
C LYS A 25 -9.76 -0.82 -0.93
N ALA A 26 -8.62 -1.45 -0.66
CA ALA A 26 -7.71 -1.94 -1.69
C ALA A 26 -8.34 -3.05 -2.55
N LEU A 27 -9.10 -3.97 -1.92
CA LEU A 27 -9.85 -4.99 -2.64
C LEU A 27 -10.93 -4.38 -3.53
N ASP A 28 -11.72 -3.44 -2.98
CA ASP A 28 -12.75 -2.72 -3.72
C ASP A 28 -12.19 -1.99 -4.95
N PHE A 29 -11.03 -1.34 -4.80
CA PHE A 29 -10.31 -0.69 -5.90
C PHE A 29 -9.87 -1.69 -6.97
N ARG A 30 -9.34 -2.86 -6.57
CA ARG A 30 -8.99 -3.94 -7.52
C ARG A 30 -10.20 -4.53 -8.24
N LEU A 31 -11.38 -4.50 -7.62
CA LEU A 31 -12.64 -4.94 -8.21
C LEU A 31 -13.26 -3.88 -9.16
N GLY A 32 -12.60 -2.74 -9.36
CA GLY A 32 -13.03 -1.70 -10.30
C GLY A 32 -13.90 -0.61 -9.69
N LYS A 33 -14.08 -0.58 -8.36
CA LYS A 33 -14.74 0.57 -7.71
C LYS A 33 -13.82 1.78 -7.77
N LYS A 34 -14.39 2.92 -8.18
CA LYS A 34 -13.70 4.21 -8.21
C LYS A 34 -13.75 4.85 -6.82
N SER A 35 -12.71 4.62 -6.03
CA SER A 35 -12.46 5.33 -4.77
C SER A 35 -11.17 6.14 -4.90
N PRO A 36 -11.09 7.32 -4.25
CA PRO A 36 -9.86 8.11 -4.26
C PRO A 36 -8.71 7.34 -3.60
N ILE A 37 -7.51 7.42 -4.18
CA ILE A 37 -6.34 6.65 -3.72
C ILE A 37 -5.92 7.05 -2.30
N SER A 38 -6.06 8.32 -1.95
CA SER A 38 -5.79 8.85 -0.60
C SER A 38 -6.61 8.15 0.48
N GLU A 39 -7.78 7.62 0.15
CA GLU A 39 -8.62 6.89 1.10
C GLU A 39 -8.22 5.42 1.26
N ILE A 40 -7.52 4.87 0.28
CA ILE A 40 -7.06 3.47 0.24
C ILE A 40 -5.73 3.35 0.98
N LEU A 41 -4.85 4.35 0.82
CA LEU A 41 -3.55 4.42 1.47
C LEU A 41 -3.69 4.72 2.96
N VAL A 42 -2.85 4.08 3.76
CA VAL A 42 -2.68 4.39 5.19
C VAL A 42 -1.69 5.54 5.36
N ALA A 43 -0.69 5.60 4.50
CA ALA A 43 0.31 6.66 4.44
C ALA A 43 0.63 6.96 2.98
N GLU A 44 0.83 8.24 2.66
CA GLU A 44 1.28 8.71 1.34
C GLU A 44 2.80 8.54 1.20
N THR A 45 3.29 7.33 1.41
CA THR A 45 4.72 7.01 1.38
C THR A 45 4.92 5.66 0.71
N ILE A 46 5.87 5.60 -0.20
CA ILE A 46 6.36 4.36 -0.81
C ILE A 46 7.54 3.89 0.05
N TYR A 47 7.51 2.63 0.43
CA TYR A 47 8.56 1.95 1.18
C TYR A 47 9.26 0.94 0.28
N THR A 48 10.52 0.64 0.54
CA THR A 48 11.17 -0.56 -0.03
C THR A 48 10.94 -1.79 0.86
N ASP A 49 10.76 -1.54 2.16
CA ASP A 49 10.32 -2.51 3.16
C ASP A 49 9.48 -1.76 4.21
N ALA A 50 8.16 -1.92 4.15
CA ALA A 50 7.20 -1.26 5.02
C ALA A 50 7.26 -1.79 6.47
N ASN A 51 7.76 -3.01 6.69
CA ASN A 51 7.98 -3.54 8.05
C ASN A 51 9.20 -2.89 8.71
N LYS A 52 10.20 -2.50 7.92
CA LYS A 52 11.42 -1.82 8.41
C LYS A 52 11.35 -0.30 8.33
N GLY A 53 10.34 0.25 7.64
CA GLY A 53 10.16 1.68 7.45
C GLY A 53 11.19 2.31 6.50
N THR A 54 11.90 1.50 5.72
CA THR A 54 12.92 1.98 4.77
C THR A 54 12.26 2.63 3.57
N LYS A 55 12.69 3.86 3.25
CA LYS A 55 12.25 4.58 2.05
C LYS A 55 13.20 4.26 0.90
N PRO A 56 12.72 4.20 -0.35
CA PRO A 56 13.60 4.18 -1.52
C PRO A 56 14.48 5.43 -1.51
N SER A 57 15.75 5.28 -1.89
CA SER A 57 16.70 6.39 -2.07
C SER A 57 16.53 7.07 -3.42
#